data_AF-A0A2K4ZEA1-F1
#
_entry.id   AF-A0A2K4ZEA1-F1
#
_cell.length_a   1.000
_cell.length_b   1.000
_cell.length_c   1.000
_cell.angle_alpha   90.00
_cell.angle_beta   90.00
_cell.angle_gamma   90.00
#
_symmetry.space_group_name_H-M   'P 1'
#
loop_
_entity.id
_entity.type
_entity.pdbx_description
1 polymer ?
#
loop_
_entity_poly.entity_id
_entity_poly.type
_entity_poly.pdbx_seq_one_letter_code
_entity_poly.pdbx_strand_id
1 'polypeptide(L)'
;MSENEVLKYAVDNGMIDLSYVQEKIEMSKRKELLEKHPCKIWEGKNGCWYTYLPDGKGGRILKKRKLKTDLENDIVKCLSQQADNPTVADIFHEWIDSRLETKEISKASFDRYSVDFRRFFSVFGEREIKGITELDVEEFMLKSISDFSLTAKSFGNLRILVYGIFKRAKKKKLISFSITEVVNDLEISRNAFTKVKKDECSEVFMQDELPVVLDYLKDNLDIVNLGLLLMFVTGVRVGELVAIKPEDVEGNVIHICRTESHYKDKETGKDVYAIKDTPKTAAGIRNVIVPTDYIWILHKIKQMNPSGEFLFMRDGSRIRAYTVRLRLHRVCKETEVHDKSTHKARKTYASILLSAGVDTSIVISLMGHTDISCTEQYYHRNRKDIAAKTVLLNSIPEFQSH
;
A
#
# COMPACT_ATOMS: atom_id res chain seq x y z
N MET A 1 38.48 29.50 8.37
CA MET A 1 37.24 30.29 8.32
C MET A 1 36.10 29.38 7.90
N SER A 2 34.97 29.43 8.60
CA SER A 2 33.76 28.75 8.14
C SER A 2 33.20 29.44 6.88
N GLU A 3 32.41 28.73 6.08
CA GLU A 3 31.77 29.32 4.87
C GLU A 3 30.98 30.59 5.20
N ASN A 4 30.34 30.63 6.37
CA ASN A 4 29.62 31.81 6.85
C ASN A 4 30.54 33.00 7.19
N GLU A 5 31.76 32.75 7.68
CA GLU A 5 32.75 33.80 7.94
C GLU A 5 33.30 34.38 6.63
N VAL A 6 33.50 33.56 5.61
CA VAL A 6 33.95 34.01 4.28
C VAL A 6 32.88 34.85 3.60
N LEU A 7 31.62 34.40 3.62
CA LEU A 7 30.48 35.15 3.08
C LEU A 7 30.30 36.50 3.77
N LYS A 8 30.39 36.52 5.11
CA LYS A 8 30.27 37.76 5.88
C LYS A 8 31.40 38.73 5.56
N TYR A 9 32.64 38.25 5.48
CA TYR A 9 33.78 39.05 5.07
C TYR A 9 33.61 39.63 3.66
N ALA A 10 33.11 38.85 2.70
CA ALA A 10 32.88 39.29 1.34
C ALA A 10 31.79 40.37 1.24
N VAL A 11 30.73 40.28 2.05
CA VAL A 11 29.69 41.31 2.16
C VAL A 11 30.24 42.57 2.83
N ASP A 12 30.91 42.43 3.97
CA ASP A 12 31.41 43.57 4.76
C ASP A 12 32.48 44.38 4.01
N ASN A 13 33.21 43.74 3.08
CA ASN A 13 34.20 44.40 2.22
C ASN A 13 33.65 44.79 0.83
N GLY A 14 32.33 44.74 0.63
CA GLY A 14 31.69 45.17 -0.63
C GLY A 14 32.03 44.30 -1.84
N MET A 15 32.54 43.09 -1.63
CA MET A 15 32.83 42.12 -2.69
C MET A 15 31.54 41.47 -3.23
N ILE A 16 30.46 41.50 -2.44
CA ILE A 16 29.13 41.02 -2.81
C ILE A 16 28.11 42.12 -2.52
N ASP A 17 27.41 42.58 -3.56
CA ASP A 17 26.24 43.45 -3.41
C ASP A 17 25.00 42.61 -3.09
N LEU A 18 24.58 42.66 -1.82
CA LEU A 18 23.39 41.96 -1.34
C LEU A 18 22.11 42.40 -2.05
N SER A 19 22.02 43.66 -2.49
CA SER A 19 20.83 44.20 -3.17
C SER A 19 20.67 43.54 -4.54
N TYR A 20 21.77 43.44 -5.29
CA TYR A 20 21.81 42.75 -6.59
C TYR A 20 21.55 41.24 -6.45
N VAL A 21 22.13 40.59 -5.43
CA VAL A 21 21.88 39.17 -5.16
C VAL A 21 20.40 38.94 -4.80
N GLN A 22 19.81 39.81 -3.98
CA GLN A 22 18.40 39.74 -3.61
C GLN A 22 17.48 39.93 -4.83
N GLU A 23 17.79 40.89 -5.70
CA GLU A 23 17.04 41.11 -6.95
C GLU A 23 17.12 39.90 -7.88
N LYS A 24 18.29 39.25 -7.99
CA LYS A 24 18.45 38.01 -8.76
C LYS A 24 17.63 36.86 -8.18
N ILE A 25 17.59 36.73 -6.86
CA ILE A 25 16.76 35.72 -6.18
C ILE A 25 15.28 35.98 -6.43
N GLU A 26 14.82 37.24 -6.33
CA GLU A 26 13.43 37.63 -6.58
C GLU A 26 13.04 37.38 -8.04
N MET A 27 13.89 37.72 -9.00
CA MET A 27 13.66 37.42 -10.42
C MET A 27 13.57 35.91 -10.69
N SER A 28 14.44 35.10 -10.05
CA SER A 28 14.40 33.64 -10.19
C SER A 28 13.11 33.06 -9.63
N LYS A 29 12.71 33.45 -8.42
CA LYS A 29 11.44 33.03 -7.79
C LYS A 29 10.23 33.46 -8.61
N ARG A 30 10.26 34.68 -9.15
CA ARG A 30 9.20 35.19 -10.04
C ARG A 30 9.05 34.30 -11.27
N LYS A 31 10.16 33.94 -11.90
CA LYS A 31 10.18 33.07 -13.09
C LYS A 31 9.62 31.68 -12.77
N GLU A 32 10.06 31.06 -11.69
CA GLU A 32 9.56 29.76 -11.24
C GLU A 32 8.05 29.77 -10.96
N LEU A 33 7.53 30.84 -10.35
CA LEU A 33 6.09 30.98 -10.11
C LEU A 33 5.32 31.11 -11.42
N LEU A 34 5.81 31.91 -12.37
CA LEU A 34 5.17 32.05 -13.69
C LEU A 34 5.18 30.73 -14.48
N GLU A 35 6.23 29.92 -14.38
CA GLU A 35 6.31 28.59 -15.00
C GLU A 35 5.32 27.59 -14.39
N LYS A 36 4.98 27.74 -13.10
CA LYS A 36 3.99 26.92 -12.40
C LYS A 36 2.54 27.33 -12.70
N HIS A 37 2.31 28.43 -13.42
CA HIS A 37 0.97 28.90 -13.74
C HIS A 37 0.27 27.95 -14.73
N PRO A 38 -0.84 27.28 -14.37
CA PRO A 38 -1.42 26.21 -15.18
C PRO A 38 -2.21 26.72 -16.39
N CYS A 39 -2.51 28.03 -16.48
CA CYS A 39 -3.40 28.59 -17.49
C CYS A 39 -2.64 29.41 -18.54
N LYS A 40 -3.10 29.35 -19.80
CA LYS A 40 -2.52 30.15 -20.88
C LYS A 40 -2.66 31.65 -20.59
N ILE A 41 -1.62 32.41 -20.94
CA ILE A 41 -1.65 33.87 -21.00
C ILE A 41 -1.81 34.25 -22.48
N TRP A 42 -2.79 35.10 -22.82
CA TRP A 42 -3.01 35.52 -24.20
C TRP A 42 -3.40 37.00 -24.30
N GLU A 43 -3.13 37.59 -25.47
CA GLU A 43 -3.51 38.96 -25.80
C GLU A 43 -4.81 38.95 -26.62
N GLY A 44 -5.76 39.82 -26.24
CA GLY A 44 -7.01 39.99 -26.98
C GLY A 44 -6.92 41.08 -28.05
N LYS A 45 -7.90 41.11 -28.96
CA LYS A 45 -8.00 42.11 -30.05
C LYS A 45 -8.04 43.58 -29.58
N ASN A 46 -8.24 43.81 -28.28
CA ASN A 46 -8.26 45.12 -27.64
C ASN A 46 -6.94 45.52 -26.96
N GLY A 47 -5.82 44.84 -27.27
CA GLY A 47 -4.50 45.11 -26.69
C GLY A 47 -4.40 44.85 -25.19
N CYS A 48 -5.36 44.12 -24.61
CA CYS A 48 -5.33 43.71 -23.21
C CYS A 48 -4.86 42.25 -23.09
N TRP A 49 -4.20 41.95 -21.98
CA TRP A 49 -3.73 40.62 -21.62
C TRP A 49 -4.70 39.92 -20.69
N TYR A 50 -4.87 38.61 -20.89
CA TYR A 50 -5.83 37.77 -20.18
C TYR A 50 -5.18 36.50 -19.64
N THR A 51 -5.66 36.04 -18.49
CA THR A 51 -5.42 34.68 -18.00
C THR A 51 -6.54 34.26 -17.05
N TYR A 52 -6.59 32.97 -16.71
CA TYR A 52 -7.46 32.46 -15.65
C TYR A 52 -6.67 32.26 -14.38
N LEU A 53 -7.15 32.81 -13.27
CA LEU A 53 -6.61 32.56 -11.93
C LEU A 53 -7.58 31.67 -11.14
N PRO A 54 -7.10 30.83 -10.22
CA PRO A 54 -7.96 30.08 -9.31
C PRO A 54 -8.82 31.03 -8.46
N ASP A 55 -10.08 30.68 -8.22
CA ASP A 55 -11.01 31.49 -7.42
C ASP A 55 -11.03 31.13 -5.91
N GLY A 56 -10.23 30.13 -5.51
CA GLY A 56 -10.18 29.61 -4.14
C GLY A 56 -11.32 28.66 -3.77
N LYS A 57 -12.26 28.36 -4.68
CA LYS A 57 -13.41 27.45 -4.46
C LYS A 57 -13.56 26.40 -5.57
N GLY A 58 -12.45 26.08 -6.25
CA GLY A 58 -12.42 25.10 -7.34
C GLY A 58 -12.83 25.62 -8.72
N GLY A 59 -13.16 26.90 -8.85
CA GLY A 59 -13.44 27.58 -10.11
C GLY A 59 -12.27 28.45 -10.60
N ARG A 60 -12.52 29.20 -11.68
CA ARG A 60 -11.53 30.06 -12.34
C ARG A 60 -12.12 31.43 -12.61
N ILE A 61 -11.39 32.49 -12.25
CA ILE A 61 -11.75 33.87 -12.55
C ILE A 61 -10.87 34.37 -13.69
N LEU A 62 -11.50 34.96 -14.72
CA LEU A 62 -10.80 35.65 -15.79
C LEU A 62 -10.18 36.95 -15.25
N LYS A 63 -8.86 37.08 -15.35
CA LYS A 63 -8.13 38.30 -15.01
C LYS A 63 -7.71 39.04 -16.28
N LYS A 64 -7.94 40.35 -16.32
CA LYS A 64 -7.64 41.24 -17.44
C LYS A 64 -6.75 42.40 -16.99
N ARG A 65 -5.68 42.68 -17.75
CA ARG A 65 -4.80 43.85 -17.57
C ARG A 65 -4.40 44.46 -18.91
N LYS A 66 -3.97 45.73 -18.89
CA LYS A 66 -3.47 46.42 -20.09
C LYS A 66 -2.02 46.04 -20.38
N LEU A 67 -1.17 46.01 -19.37
CA LEU A 67 0.23 45.57 -19.48
C LEU A 67 0.37 44.09 -19.10
N LYS A 68 1.25 43.37 -19.80
CA LYS A 68 1.58 41.98 -19.51
C LYS A 68 2.22 41.84 -18.12
N THR A 69 3.08 42.78 -17.74
CA THR A 69 3.76 42.82 -16.44
C THR A 69 2.80 42.91 -15.26
N ASP A 70 1.72 43.68 -15.39
CA ASP A 70 0.68 43.78 -14.36
C ASP A 70 -0.10 42.47 -14.20
N LEU A 71 -0.32 41.77 -15.32
CA LEU A 71 -0.95 40.45 -15.29
C LEU A 71 -0.04 39.42 -14.63
N GLU A 72 1.25 39.43 -14.98
CA GLU A 72 2.27 38.59 -14.34
C GLU A 72 2.40 38.90 -12.84
N ASN A 73 2.29 40.17 -12.43
CA ASN A 73 2.25 40.55 -11.01
C ASN A 73 1.05 39.94 -10.30
N ASP A 74 -0.14 39.98 -10.90
CA ASP A 74 -1.34 39.35 -10.34
C ASP A 74 -1.19 37.82 -10.25
N ILE A 75 -0.58 37.18 -11.25
CA ILE A 75 -0.29 35.74 -11.25
C ILE A 75 0.69 35.40 -10.13
N VAL A 76 1.83 36.09 -10.08
CA VAL A 76 2.88 35.88 -9.07
C VAL A 76 2.34 36.11 -7.68
N LYS A 77 1.51 37.15 -7.47
CA LYS A 77 0.85 37.43 -6.20
C LYS A 77 -0.12 36.33 -5.79
N CYS A 78 -0.94 35.86 -6.72
CA CYS A 78 -1.90 34.78 -6.45
C CYS A 78 -1.17 33.47 -6.11
N LEU A 79 -0.16 33.10 -6.90
CA LEU A 79 0.64 31.89 -6.68
C LEU A 79 1.53 32.00 -5.44
N SER A 80 2.04 33.19 -5.10
CA SER A 80 2.80 33.38 -3.86
C SER A 80 1.90 33.29 -2.63
N GLN A 81 0.67 33.81 -2.70
CA GLN A 81 -0.33 33.66 -1.63
C GLN A 81 -0.74 32.20 -1.43
N GLN A 82 -0.95 31.46 -2.52
CA GLN A 82 -1.20 30.01 -2.46
C GLN A 82 0.01 29.23 -1.93
N ALA A 83 1.22 29.62 -2.33
CA ALA A 83 2.45 29.03 -1.79
C ALA A 83 2.66 29.36 -0.31
N ASP A 84 2.15 30.50 0.16
CA ASP A 84 2.23 30.91 1.55
C ASP A 84 1.18 30.20 2.42
N ASN A 85 0.00 29.87 1.90
CA ASN A 85 -1.02 29.12 2.63
C ASN A 85 -1.61 27.95 1.80
N PRO A 86 -0.83 26.88 1.57
CA PRO A 86 -1.28 25.74 0.78
C PRO A 86 -2.40 24.96 1.49
N THR A 87 -3.16 24.18 0.73
CA THR A 87 -4.19 23.29 1.29
C THR A 87 -3.57 22.03 1.90
N VAL A 88 -4.36 21.31 2.70
CA VAL A 88 -3.99 19.97 3.19
C VAL A 88 -3.69 19.01 2.04
N ALA A 89 -4.43 19.10 0.94
CA ALA A 89 -4.20 18.30 -0.26
C ALA A 89 -2.86 18.62 -0.92
N ASP A 90 -2.48 19.88 -1.02
CA ASP A 90 -1.17 20.28 -1.59
C ASP A 90 -0.02 19.70 -0.77
N ILE A 91 -0.10 19.77 0.56
CA ILE A 91 0.90 19.20 1.46
C ILE A 91 0.96 17.67 1.34
N PHE A 92 -0.21 17.01 1.19
CA PHE A 92 -0.27 15.58 0.96
C PHE A 92 0.43 15.17 -0.34
N HIS A 93 0.10 15.84 -1.45
CA HIS A 93 0.68 15.54 -2.77
C HIS A 93 2.19 15.76 -2.77
N GLU A 94 2.66 16.88 -2.22
CA GLU A 94 4.09 17.12 -2.06
C GLU A 94 4.79 16.05 -1.21
N TRP A 95 4.18 15.67 -0.09
CA TRP A 95 4.75 14.64 0.79
C TRP A 95 4.85 13.28 0.09
N ILE A 96 3.77 12.84 -0.55
CA ILE A 96 3.71 11.50 -1.13
C ILE A 96 4.53 11.39 -2.42
N ASP A 97 4.56 12.42 -3.26
CA ASP A 97 5.40 12.47 -4.46
C ASP A 97 6.88 12.45 -4.09
N SER A 98 7.29 13.28 -3.11
CA SER A 98 8.67 13.29 -2.62
C SER A 98 9.13 11.91 -2.15
N ARG A 99 8.28 11.18 -1.41
CA ARG A 99 8.61 9.83 -0.94
C ARG A 99 8.68 8.78 -2.04
N LEU A 100 7.95 8.97 -3.13
CA LEU A 100 8.03 8.10 -4.30
C LEU A 100 9.32 8.36 -5.07
N GLU A 101 9.67 9.65 -5.25
CA GLU A 101 10.90 10.09 -5.93
C GLU A 101 12.16 9.64 -5.20
N THR A 102 12.18 9.77 -3.87
CA THR A 102 13.29 9.29 -3.01
C THR A 102 13.31 7.78 -2.84
N LYS A 103 12.37 7.04 -3.47
CA LYS A 103 12.22 5.58 -3.38
C LYS A 103 11.98 5.06 -1.97
N GLU A 104 11.57 5.91 -1.03
CA GLU A 104 11.15 5.50 0.31
C GLU A 104 9.87 4.66 0.29
N ILE A 105 9.01 4.88 -0.71
CA ILE A 105 7.79 4.09 -0.91
C ILE A 105 7.73 3.51 -2.32
N SER A 106 7.10 2.34 -2.42
CA SER A 106 6.78 1.74 -3.73
C SER A 106 5.57 2.40 -4.37
N LYS A 107 5.45 2.32 -5.70
CA LYS A 107 4.27 2.80 -6.43
C LYS A 107 2.94 2.21 -5.93
N ALA A 108 2.92 0.94 -5.54
CA ALA A 108 1.74 0.32 -4.93
C ALA A 108 1.36 0.96 -3.58
N SER A 109 2.35 1.38 -2.78
CA SER A 109 2.11 2.12 -1.54
C SER A 109 1.57 3.52 -1.83
N PHE A 110 2.12 4.18 -2.85
CA PHE A 110 1.66 5.48 -3.33
C PHE A 110 0.18 5.41 -3.74
N ASP A 111 -0.19 4.46 -4.60
CA ASP A 111 -1.57 4.33 -5.09
C ASP A 111 -2.56 4.07 -3.95
N ARG A 112 -2.18 3.22 -2.98
CA ARG A 112 -2.98 2.95 -1.79
C ARG A 112 -3.20 4.22 -0.96
N TYR A 113 -2.12 4.96 -0.66
CA TYR A 113 -2.24 6.20 0.11
C TYR A 113 -3.07 7.26 -0.63
N SER A 114 -2.98 7.34 -1.96
CA SER A 114 -3.81 8.22 -2.76
C SER A 114 -5.30 7.82 -2.74
N VAL A 115 -5.61 6.52 -2.69
CA VAL A 115 -6.99 6.03 -2.49
C VAL A 115 -7.50 6.38 -1.09
N ASP A 116 -6.70 6.10 -0.06
CA ASP A 116 -7.05 6.41 1.33
C ASP A 116 -7.21 7.92 1.53
N PHE A 117 -6.37 8.74 0.90
CA PHE A 117 -6.50 10.20 0.95
C PHE A 117 -7.81 10.67 0.33
N ARG A 118 -8.14 10.23 -0.89
CA ARG A 118 -9.43 10.57 -1.51
C ARG A 118 -10.63 10.13 -0.69
N ARG A 119 -10.52 8.99 0.01
CA ARG A 119 -11.58 8.48 0.88
C ARG A 119 -11.76 9.35 2.12
N PHE A 120 -10.68 9.65 2.84
CA PHE A 120 -10.78 10.26 4.17
C PHE A 120 -10.70 11.79 4.15
N PHE A 121 -10.02 12.38 3.17
CA PHE A 121 -9.73 13.82 3.11
C PHE A 121 -10.54 14.54 2.02
N SER A 122 -11.66 13.98 1.56
CA SER A 122 -12.46 14.57 0.48
C SER A 122 -12.84 16.04 0.76
N VAL A 123 -13.30 16.35 1.98
CA VAL A 123 -13.63 17.72 2.41
C VAL A 123 -12.48 18.34 3.19
N PHE A 124 -11.87 17.59 4.11
CA PHE A 124 -10.80 18.12 4.97
C PHE A 124 -9.54 18.51 4.18
N GLY A 125 -9.30 17.86 3.04
CA GLY A 125 -8.18 18.14 2.13
C GLY A 125 -8.22 19.54 1.51
N GLU A 126 -9.40 20.15 1.38
CA GLU A 126 -9.58 21.47 0.78
C GLU A 126 -9.26 22.61 1.76
N ARG A 127 -9.12 22.32 3.05
CA ARG A 127 -8.80 23.34 4.06
C ARG A 127 -7.38 23.87 3.89
N GLU A 128 -7.23 25.17 4.04
CA GLU A 128 -5.93 25.85 4.09
C GLU A 128 -5.17 25.51 5.38
N ILE A 129 -3.90 25.15 5.25
CA ILE A 129 -3.12 24.55 6.34
C ILE A 129 -2.89 25.49 7.53
N LYS A 130 -2.70 26.80 7.28
CA LYS A 130 -2.43 27.79 8.36
C LYS A 130 -3.66 28.04 9.24
N GLY A 131 -4.85 27.74 8.74
CA GLY A 131 -6.11 27.88 9.48
C GLY A 131 -6.51 26.63 10.27
N ILE A 132 -5.67 25.59 10.30
CA ILE A 132 -5.96 24.35 11.00
C ILE A 132 -5.32 24.38 12.38
N THR A 133 -6.11 24.07 13.39
CA THR A 133 -5.70 23.93 14.79
C THR A 133 -5.51 22.47 15.18
N GLU A 134 -4.93 22.23 16.36
CA GLU A 134 -4.82 20.91 16.99
C GLU A 134 -6.19 20.24 17.11
N LEU A 135 -7.18 21.00 17.58
CA LEU A 135 -8.55 20.53 17.80
C LEU A 135 -9.24 20.13 16.49
N ASP A 136 -8.99 20.86 15.40
CA ASP A 136 -9.53 20.51 14.09
C ASP A 136 -9.05 19.13 13.62
N VAL A 137 -7.77 18.81 13.86
CA VAL A 137 -7.19 17.53 13.45
C VAL A 137 -7.70 16.40 14.33
N GLU A 138 -7.78 16.63 15.63
CA GLU A 138 -8.37 15.69 16.59
C GLU A 138 -9.82 15.36 16.23
N GLU A 139 -10.66 16.39 16.05
CA GLU A 139 -12.07 16.21 15.70
C GLU A 139 -12.21 15.47 14.37
N PHE A 140 -11.39 15.81 13.37
CA PHE A 140 -11.35 15.10 12.10
C PHE A 140 -11.01 13.61 12.27
N MET A 141 -10.01 13.28 13.07
CA MET A 141 -9.61 11.90 13.32
C MET A 141 -10.71 11.11 14.04
N LEU A 142 -11.36 11.70 15.04
CA LEU A 142 -12.44 11.07 15.80
C LEU A 142 -13.69 10.86 14.94
N LYS A 143 -14.15 11.90 14.24
CA LYS A 143 -15.32 11.80 13.32
C LYS A 143 -15.08 10.80 12.19
N SER A 144 -13.85 10.70 11.69
CA SER A 144 -13.50 9.71 10.66
C SER A 144 -13.80 8.28 11.11
N ILE A 145 -13.73 7.96 12.41
CA ILE A 145 -14.04 6.63 12.92
C ILE A 145 -15.51 6.29 12.67
N SER A 146 -16.43 7.19 13.02
CA SER A 146 -17.87 7.00 12.81
C SER A 146 -18.23 7.09 11.32
N ASP A 147 -17.79 8.16 10.65
CA ASP A 147 -18.22 8.52 9.29
C ASP A 147 -17.84 7.43 8.27
N PHE A 148 -16.72 6.76 8.50
CA PHE A 148 -16.22 5.69 7.63
C PHE A 148 -16.29 4.30 8.28
N SER A 149 -16.90 4.18 9.46
CA SER A 149 -17.03 2.93 10.24
C SER A 149 -15.69 2.19 10.37
N LEU A 150 -14.65 2.90 10.82
CA LEU A 150 -13.28 2.40 10.78
C LEU A 150 -13.03 1.27 11.77
N THR A 151 -12.31 0.25 11.30
CA THR A 151 -11.61 -0.69 12.18
C THR A 151 -10.33 -0.06 12.71
N ALA A 152 -9.78 -0.56 13.83
CA ALA A 152 -8.50 -0.08 14.38
C ALA A 152 -7.35 -0.12 13.33
N LYS A 153 -7.35 -1.14 12.46
CA LYS A 153 -6.39 -1.25 11.35
C LYS A 153 -6.59 -0.13 10.32
N SER A 154 -7.83 0.14 9.91
CA SER A 154 -8.12 1.19 8.94
C SER A 154 -7.80 2.57 9.51
N PHE A 155 -8.04 2.78 10.80
CA PHE A 155 -7.63 3.98 11.51
C PHE A 155 -6.09 4.13 11.55
N GLY A 156 -5.36 3.02 11.71
CA GLY A 156 -3.90 3.02 11.54
C GLY A 156 -3.45 3.53 10.17
N ASN A 157 -4.16 3.21 9.09
CA ASN A 157 -3.86 3.75 7.76
C ASN A 157 -4.14 5.25 7.67
N LEU A 158 -5.26 5.72 8.22
CA LEU A 158 -5.58 7.16 8.32
C LEU A 158 -4.46 7.91 9.06
N ARG A 159 -4.02 7.39 10.21
CA ARG A 159 -2.93 7.97 11.01
C ARG A 159 -1.66 8.16 10.18
N ILE A 160 -1.29 7.20 9.33
CA ILE A 160 -0.10 7.33 8.47
C ILE A 160 -0.18 8.58 7.60
N LEU A 161 -1.36 8.88 7.02
CA LEU A 161 -1.56 10.06 6.18
C LEU A 161 -1.52 11.34 7.03
N VAL A 162 -2.26 11.37 8.14
CA VAL A 162 -2.28 12.50 9.07
C VAL A 162 -0.87 12.85 9.55
N TYR A 163 -0.10 11.86 9.99
CA TYR A 163 1.30 12.07 10.38
C TYR A 163 2.15 12.61 9.24
N GLY A 164 2.03 12.04 8.04
CA GLY A 164 2.79 12.45 6.87
C GLY A 164 2.56 13.93 6.53
N ILE A 165 1.30 14.30 6.43
CA ILE A 165 0.84 15.65 6.09
C ILE A 165 1.31 16.65 7.16
N PHE A 166 0.93 16.44 8.42
CA PHE A 166 1.14 17.45 9.45
C PHE A 166 2.60 17.52 9.94
N LYS A 167 3.38 16.43 9.88
CA LYS A 167 4.84 16.52 10.08
C LYS A 167 5.49 17.34 8.98
N ARG A 168 5.05 17.19 7.73
CA ARG A 168 5.55 17.99 6.60
C ARG A 168 5.17 19.47 6.76
N ALA A 169 3.93 19.76 7.13
CA ALA A 169 3.46 21.12 7.41
C ALA A 169 4.26 21.80 8.52
N LYS A 170 4.50 21.11 9.65
CA LYS A 170 5.35 21.61 10.73
C LYS A 170 6.79 21.87 10.28
N LYS A 171 7.40 20.95 9.51
CA LYS A 171 8.76 21.13 8.97
C LYS A 171 8.86 22.36 8.06
N LYS A 172 7.79 22.69 7.35
CA LYS A 172 7.67 23.91 6.53
C LYS A 172 7.30 25.17 7.33
N LYS A 173 7.15 25.06 8.65
CA LYS A 173 6.74 26.15 9.57
C LYS A 173 5.37 26.75 9.22
N LEU A 174 4.49 25.95 8.61
CA LEU A 174 3.12 26.37 8.26
C LEU A 174 2.15 26.22 9.43
N ILE A 175 2.50 25.37 10.39
CA ILE A 175 1.81 25.20 11.67
C ILE A 175 2.85 25.18 12.80
N SER A 176 2.43 25.54 14.01
CA SER A 176 3.28 25.53 15.22
C SER A 176 3.25 24.19 15.95
N PHE A 177 2.10 23.52 15.95
CA PHE A 177 1.85 22.36 16.79
C PHE A 177 2.49 21.06 16.28
N SER A 178 2.64 20.08 17.19
CA SER A 178 3.15 18.75 16.87
C SER A 178 2.01 17.75 16.68
N ILE A 179 1.89 17.17 15.48
CA ILE A 179 0.91 16.08 15.29
C ILE A 179 1.19 14.86 16.18
N THR A 180 2.43 14.67 16.63
CA THR A 180 2.74 13.59 17.58
C THR A 180 2.10 13.82 18.94
N GLU A 181 2.08 15.07 19.43
CA GLU A 181 1.43 15.42 20.70
C GLU A 181 -0.09 15.25 20.57
N VAL A 182 -0.69 15.86 19.54
CA VAL A 182 -2.14 15.74 19.26
C VAL A 182 -2.61 14.28 19.23
N VAL A 183 -1.85 13.39 18.56
CA VAL A 183 -2.24 11.96 18.48
C VAL A 183 -2.00 11.19 19.78
N ASN A 184 -1.04 11.62 20.60
CA ASN A 184 -0.78 10.99 21.90
C ASN A 184 -1.85 11.36 22.94
N ASP A 185 -2.32 12.60 22.89
CA ASP A 185 -3.36 13.12 23.79
C ASP A 185 -4.76 12.70 23.33
N LEU A 186 -4.88 12.13 22.14
CA LEU A 186 -6.15 11.68 21.55
C LEU A 186 -6.80 10.56 22.37
N GLU A 187 -7.93 10.87 22.99
CA GLU A 187 -8.71 9.90 23.77
C GLU A 187 -9.64 9.07 22.87
N ILE A 188 -9.20 7.85 22.54
CA ILE A 188 -10.05 6.91 21.79
C ILE A 188 -10.49 5.74 22.68
N SER A 189 -11.81 5.61 22.86
CA SER A 189 -12.38 4.41 23.48
C SER A 189 -12.11 3.17 22.63
N ARG A 190 -11.75 2.05 23.29
CA ARG A 190 -11.59 0.74 22.61
C ARG A 190 -12.86 0.27 21.90
N ASN A 191 -14.02 0.80 22.29
CA ASN A 191 -15.32 0.48 21.68
C ASN A 191 -15.67 1.40 20.49
N ALA A 192 -14.89 2.44 20.22
CA ALA A 192 -15.14 3.35 19.10
C ALA A 192 -14.97 2.66 17.74
N PHE A 193 -14.11 1.63 17.65
CA PHE A 193 -13.82 0.96 16.39
C PHE A 193 -14.83 -0.14 16.05
N THR A 194 -15.15 -0.24 14.76
CA THR A 194 -15.93 -1.35 14.21
C THR A 194 -15.23 -2.68 14.50
N LYS A 195 -15.90 -3.56 15.24
CA LYS A 195 -15.42 -4.92 15.53
C LYS A 195 -15.88 -5.86 14.42
N VAL A 196 -14.92 -6.43 13.68
CA VAL A 196 -15.20 -7.48 12.71
C VAL A 196 -14.99 -8.82 13.40
N LYS A 197 -16.09 -9.48 13.79
CA LYS A 197 -16.02 -10.87 14.27
C LYS A 197 -15.73 -11.75 13.06
N LYS A 198 -14.62 -12.49 13.11
CA LYS A 198 -14.21 -13.41 12.05
C LYS A 198 -14.30 -14.82 12.59
N ASP A 199 -15.20 -15.60 12.01
CA ASP A 199 -15.30 -17.03 12.30
C ASP A 199 -14.04 -17.74 11.80
N GLU A 200 -13.61 -18.79 12.52
CA GLU A 200 -12.53 -19.66 12.05
C GLU A 200 -12.83 -20.22 10.66
N CYS A 201 -14.10 -20.56 10.36
CA CYS A 201 -14.52 -21.11 9.06
C CYS A 201 -14.30 -20.14 7.89
N SER A 202 -14.18 -18.83 8.18
CA SER A 202 -13.87 -17.80 7.17
C SER A 202 -12.36 -17.51 7.05
N GLU A 203 -11.56 -18.02 7.99
CA GLU A 203 -10.15 -17.67 8.15
C GLU A 203 -9.20 -18.78 7.69
N VAL A 204 -9.63 -20.03 7.72
CA VAL A 204 -8.86 -21.21 7.29
C VAL A 204 -9.77 -22.22 6.62
N PHE A 205 -9.22 -23.07 5.75
CA PHE A 205 -9.92 -24.24 5.26
C PHE A 205 -9.95 -25.28 6.37
N MET A 206 -11.16 -25.68 6.76
CA MET A 206 -11.39 -26.64 7.83
C MET A 206 -10.89 -28.04 7.48
N GLN A 207 -10.89 -28.94 8.46
CA GLN A 207 -10.39 -30.30 8.29
C GLN A 207 -11.23 -31.11 7.28
N ASP A 208 -12.52 -30.85 7.21
CA ASP A 208 -13.50 -31.41 6.28
C ASP A 208 -13.50 -30.70 4.92
N GLU A 209 -13.30 -29.39 4.87
CA GLU A 209 -13.27 -28.61 3.62
C GLU A 209 -12.01 -28.86 2.78
N LEU A 210 -10.84 -28.98 3.41
CA LEU A 210 -9.57 -29.03 2.67
C LEU A 210 -9.46 -30.26 1.74
N PRO A 211 -9.80 -31.50 2.16
CA PRO A 211 -9.79 -32.65 1.26
C PRO A 211 -10.66 -32.46 0.03
N VAL A 212 -11.90 -31.97 0.21
CA VAL A 212 -12.84 -31.72 -0.90
C VAL A 212 -12.25 -30.74 -1.92
N VAL A 213 -11.62 -29.66 -1.44
CA VAL A 213 -10.96 -28.68 -2.30
C VAL A 213 -9.75 -29.28 -3.03
N LEU A 214 -8.91 -30.07 -2.34
CA LEU A 214 -7.73 -30.68 -2.94
C LEU A 214 -8.11 -31.71 -4.00
N ASP A 215 -9.16 -32.49 -3.77
CA ASP A 215 -9.62 -33.52 -4.69
C ASP A 215 -10.25 -32.89 -5.93
N TYR A 216 -11.10 -31.86 -5.77
CA TYR A 216 -11.59 -31.07 -6.91
C TYR A 216 -10.45 -30.52 -7.78
N LEU A 217 -9.40 -29.99 -7.16
CA LEU A 217 -8.24 -29.46 -7.89
C LEU A 217 -7.46 -30.54 -8.65
N LYS A 218 -7.35 -31.75 -8.08
CA LYS A 218 -6.69 -32.91 -8.72
C LYS A 218 -7.54 -33.50 -9.84
N ASP A 219 -8.85 -33.45 -9.74
CA ASP A 219 -9.76 -33.95 -10.78
C ASP A 219 -9.87 -32.98 -11.96
N ASN A 220 -9.62 -31.69 -11.73
CA ASN A 220 -9.71 -30.62 -12.73
C ASN A 220 -8.34 -29.99 -13.03
N LEU A 221 -7.35 -30.80 -13.40
CA LEU A 221 -5.99 -30.29 -13.61
C LEU A 221 -5.89 -29.27 -14.74
N ASP A 222 -5.48 -28.06 -14.38
CA ASP A 222 -4.87 -27.11 -15.29
C ASP A 222 -3.73 -26.36 -14.59
N ILE A 223 -3.02 -25.52 -15.33
CA ILE A 223 -1.85 -24.80 -14.82
C ILE A 223 -2.19 -23.89 -13.61
N VAL A 224 -3.42 -23.38 -13.50
CA VAL A 224 -3.86 -22.55 -12.37
C VAL A 224 -4.17 -23.42 -11.15
N ASN A 225 -4.86 -24.55 -11.35
CA ASN A 225 -5.21 -25.48 -10.28
C ASN A 225 -3.96 -26.17 -9.71
N LEU A 226 -2.97 -26.50 -10.55
CA LEU A 226 -1.65 -26.93 -10.10
C LEU A 226 -0.96 -25.88 -9.22
N GLY A 227 -1.09 -24.60 -9.58
CA GLY A 227 -0.60 -23.49 -8.76
C GLY A 227 -1.31 -23.39 -7.40
N LEU A 228 -2.63 -23.60 -7.36
CA LEU A 228 -3.40 -23.64 -6.11
C LEU A 228 -2.99 -24.82 -5.23
N LEU A 229 -2.84 -26.02 -5.81
CA LEU A 229 -2.33 -27.19 -5.08
C LEU A 229 -0.97 -26.90 -4.45
N LEU A 230 -0.04 -26.33 -5.23
CA LEU A 230 1.28 -25.96 -4.74
C LEU A 230 1.20 -24.95 -3.59
N MET A 231 0.29 -23.97 -3.66
CA MET A 231 0.05 -23.02 -2.55
C MET A 231 -0.43 -23.70 -1.27
N PHE A 232 -1.31 -24.71 -1.36
CA PHE A 232 -1.80 -25.43 -0.18
C PHE A 232 -0.70 -26.24 0.51
N VAL A 233 0.25 -26.80 -0.24
CA VAL A 233 1.29 -27.70 0.31
C VAL A 233 2.61 -27.02 0.63
N THR A 234 2.85 -25.80 0.13
CA THR A 234 4.08 -25.02 0.42
C THR A 234 3.82 -23.71 1.16
N GLY A 235 2.55 -23.28 1.22
CA GLY A 235 2.18 -21.98 1.77
C GLY A 235 2.68 -20.77 0.97
N VAL A 236 3.29 -20.91 -0.20
CA VAL A 236 3.87 -19.79 -0.98
C VAL A 236 2.85 -18.66 -1.22
N ARG A 237 3.28 -17.38 -1.21
CA ARG A 237 2.35 -16.26 -1.46
C ARG A 237 1.97 -16.26 -2.94
N VAL A 238 0.73 -15.89 -3.25
CA VAL A 238 0.24 -15.89 -4.65
C VAL A 238 1.10 -15.02 -5.60
N GLY A 239 1.64 -13.89 -5.13
CA GLY A 239 2.51 -13.04 -5.92
C GLY A 239 3.90 -13.65 -6.16
N GLU A 240 4.39 -14.45 -5.20
CA GLU A 240 5.63 -15.22 -5.32
C GLU A 240 5.40 -16.39 -6.30
N LEU A 241 4.30 -17.14 -6.14
CA LEU A 241 3.92 -18.28 -6.98
C LEU A 241 3.99 -17.94 -8.47
N VAL A 242 3.30 -16.88 -8.88
CA VAL A 242 3.21 -16.49 -10.29
C VAL A 242 4.49 -15.86 -10.85
N ALA A 243 5.53 -15.71 -10.02
CA ALA A 243 6.82 -15.16 -10.38
C ALA A 243 7.94 -16.22 -10.41
N ILE A 244 7.63 -17.49 -10.08
CA ILE A 244 8.61 -18.60 -10.09
C ILE A 244 9.01 -18.90 -11.53
N LYS A 245 10.32 -18.96 -11.78
CA LYS A 245 10.93 -19.39 -13.03
C LYS A 245 11.38 -20.87 -12.96
N PRO A 246 11.57 -21.56 -14.10
CA PRO A 246 12.07 -22.93 -14.10
C PRO A 246 13.43 -23.10 -13.40
N GLU A 247 14.32 -22.11 -13.52
CA GLU A 247 15.64 -22.06 -12.88
C GLU A 247 15.59 -21.95 -11.35
N ASP A 248 14.48 -21.50 -10.79
CA ASP A 248 14.30 -21.35 -9.34
C ASP A 248 13.98 -22.69 -8.66
N VAL A 249 13.85 -23.80 -9.41
CA VAL A 249 13.42 -25.12 -8.88
C VAL A 249 14.52 -26.16 -8.99
N GLU A 250 15.00 -26.62 -7.83
CA GLU A 250 15.99 -27.69 -7.70
C GLU A 250 15.39 -28.87 -6.91
N GLY A 251 15.15 -29.99 -7.59
CA GLY A 251 14.51 -31.16 -6.98
C GLY A 251 13.12 -30.83 -6.43
N ASN A 252 12.95 -30.97 -5.11
CA ASN A 252 11.73 -30.62 -4.38
C ASN A 252 11.81 -29.25 -3.67
N VAL A 253 12.84 -28.46 -3.94
CA VAL A 253 13.05 -27.13 -3.35
C VAL A 253 12.75 -26.05 -4.39
N ILE A 254 12.05 -24.99 -3.95
CA ILE A 254 11.80 -23.80 -4.76
C ILE A 254 12.44 -22.60 -4.07
N HIS A 255 13.32 -21.91 -4.80
CA HIS A 255 13.98 -20.70 -4.37
C HIS A 255 13.08 -19.49 -4.64
N ILE A 256 12.46 -18.94 -3.59
CA ILE A 256 11.60 -17.77 -3.70
C ILE A 256 12.45 -16.51 -3.64
N CYS A 257 12.60 -15.83 -4.78
CA CYS A 257 13.35 -14.58 -4.89
C CYS A 257 12.56 -13.43 -5.55
N ARG A 258 11.42 -13.72 -6.17
CA ARG A 258 10.63 -12.74 -6.93
C ARG A 258 9.19 -12.62 -6.43
N THR A 259 8.54 -11.49 -6.73
CA THR A 259 7.10 -11.33 -6.50
C THR A 259 6.46 -10.43 -7.55
N GLU A 260 5.22 -10.75 -7.92
CA GLU A 260 4.36 -9.83 -8.67
C GLU A 260 3.96 -8.64 -7.78
N SER A 261 4.01 -7.44 -8.36
CA SER A 261 3.49 -6.20 -7.81
C SER A 261 2.46 -5.61 -8.78
N HIS A 262 1.31 -5.21 -8.25
CA HIS A 262 0.27 -4.50 -9.00
C HIS A 262 0.28 -3.02 -8.60
N TYR A 263 0.23 -2.14 -9.59
CA TYR A 263 0.11 -0.69 -9.42
C TYR A 263 -0.48 -0.04 -10.68
N LYS A 264 -0.88 1.23 -10.58
CA LYS A 264 -1.35 2.00 -11.74
C LYS A 264 -0.22 2.79 -12.36
N ASP A 265 -0.14 2.73 -13.68
CA ASP A 265 0.78 3.55 -14.46
C ASP A 265 0.43 5.05 -14.29
N LYS A 266 1.44 5.91 -14.15
CA LYS A 266 1.24 7.34 -13.85
C LYS A 266 0.71 8.11 -15.06
N GLU A 267 1.12 7.74 -16.27
CA GLU A 267 0.79 8.45 -17.50
C GLU A 267 -0.51 7.96 -18.12
N THR A 268 -0.69 6.64 -18.17
CA THR A 268 -1.82 6.00 -18.84
C THR A 268 -2.96 5.60 -17.92
N GLY A 269 -2.74 5.56 -16.60
CA GLY A 269 -3.71 5.11 -15.59
C GLY A 269 -4.04 3.61 -15.64
N LYS A 270 -3.40 2.86 -16.53
CA LYS A 270 -3.63 1.41 -16.73
C LYS A 270 -3.02 0.58 -15.61
N ASP A 271 -3.61 -0.59 -15.36
CA ASP A 271 -3.08 -1.54 -14.39
C ASP A 271 -1.82 -2.24 -14.91
N VAL A 272 -0.74 -2.14 -14.12
CA VAL A 272 0.56 -2.75 -14.40
C VAL A 272 0.82 -3.89 -13.42
N TYR A 273 1.26 -5.04 -13.94
CA TYR A 273 1.57 -6.25 -13.20
C TYR A 273 3.04 -6.61 -13.39
N ALA A 274 3.92 -5.91 -12.69
CA ALA A 274 5.37 -6.05 -12.83
C ALA A 274 5.93 -7.13 -11.90
N ILE A 275 6.94 -7.86 -12.36
CA ILE A 275 7.75 -8.72 -11.51
C ILE A 275 8.85 -7.87 -10.86
N LYS A 276 9.06 -8.07 -9.56
CA LYS A 276 10.18 -7.50 -8.83
C LYS A 276 11.17 -8.61 -8.51
N ASP A 277 12.42 -8.42 -8.92
CA ASP A 277 13.51 -9.38 -8.75
C ASP A 277 14.03 -9.47 -7.31
N THR A 278 13.56 -8.59 -6.42
CA THR A 278 13.85 -8.66 -4.98
C THR A 278 12.57 -8.54 -4.16
N PRO A 279 12.39 -9.37 -3.12
CA PRO A 279 11.28 -9.22 -2.19
C PRO A 279 11.44 -7.92 -1.40
N LYS A 280 10.32 -7.39 -0.87
CA LYS A 280 10.32 -6.15 -0.07
C LYS A 280 11.20 -6.20 1.19
N THR A 281 11.61 -7.38 1.63
CA THR A 281 12.38 -7.63 2.85
C THR A 281 13.36 -8.78 2.62
N ALA A 282 14.53 -8.79 3.27
CA ALA A 282 15.50 -9.88 3.17
C ALA A 282 14.89 -11.26 3.52
N ALA A 283 13.99 -11.32 4.50
CA ALA A 283 13.25 -12.54 4.87
C ALA A 283 12.29 -13.06 3.78
N GLY A 284 12.05 -12.29 2.73
CA GLY A 284 11.26 -12.75 1.58
C GLY A 284 12.04 -13.73 0.70
N ILE A 285 13.38 -13.68 0.74
CA ILE A 285 14.26 -14.61 0.03
C ILE A 285 14.38 -15.87 0.89
N ARG A 286 13.85 -16.99 0.39
CA ARG A 286 13.82 -18.24 1.16
C ARG A 286 13.65 -19.45 0.26
N ASN A 287 13.95 -20.60 0.82
CA ASN A 287 13.64 -21.88 0.21
C ASN A 287 12.30 -22.38 0.76
N VAL A 288 11.41 -22.81 -0.13
CA VAL A 288 10.22 -23.56 0.24
C VAL A 288 10.37 -24.99 -0.23
N ILE A 289 9.92 -25.93 0.59
CA ILE A 289 10.06 -27.36 0.35
C ILE A 289 8.71 -27.91 -0.09
N VAL A 290 8.69 -28.58 -1.24
CA VAL A 290 7.53 -29.35 -1.71
C VAL A 290 7.61 -30.73 -1.05
N PRO A 291 6.56 -31.16 -0.32
CA PRO A 291 6.53 -32.50 0.25
C PRO A 291 6.64 -33.58 -0.84
N THR A 292 7.30 -34.70 -0.52
CA THR A 292 7.64 -35.74 -1.51
C THR A 292 6.45 -36.24 -2.30
N ASP A 293 5.32 -36.47 -1.62
CA ASP A 293 4.06 -36.94 -2.24
C ASP A 293 3.43 -35.93 -3.22
N TYR A 294 3.92 -34.68 -3.23
CA TYR A 294 3.44 -33.60 -4.08
C TYR A 294 4.45 -33.16 -5.15
N ILE A 295 5.61 -33.81 -5.26
CA ILE A 295 6.62 -33.51 -6.29
C ILE A 295 6.04 -33.63 -7.70
N TRP A 296 5.08 -34.54 -7.90
CA TRP A 296 4.39 -34.71 -9.18
C TRP A 296 3.77 -33.41 -9.71
N ILE A 297 3.38 -32.46 -8.83
CA ILE A 297 2.85 -31.15 -9.23
C ILE A 297 3.89 -30.40 -10.06
N LEU A 298 5.14 -30.36 -9.60
CA LEU A 298 6.23 -29.68 -10.31
C LEU A 298 6.51 -30.35 -11.66
N HIS A 299 6.52 -31.68 -11.69
CA HIS A 299 6.68 -32.43 -12.94
C HIS A 299 5.55 -32.12 -13.93
N LYS A 300 4.30 -32.09 -13.45
CA LYS A 300 3.13 -31.79 -14.29
C LYS A 300 3.15 -30.36 -14.82
N ILE A 301 3.54 -29.39 -13.99
CA ILE A 301 3.72 -27.99 -14.40
C ILE A 301 4.77 -27.89 -15.52
N LYS A 302 5.96 -28.49 -15.32
CA LYS A 302 7.03 -28.50 -16.33
C LYS A 302 6.60 -29.21 -17.62
N GLN A 303 5.80 -30.28 -17.52
CA GLN A 303 5.25 -30.97 -18.71
C GLN A 303 4.28 -30.08 -19.49
N MET A 304 3.39 -29.34 -18.81
CA MET A 304 2.41 -28.45 -19.44
C MET A 304 3.05 -27.19 -20.02
N ASN A 305 4.21 -26.79 -19.52
CA ASN A 305 4.91 -25.57 -19.91
C ASN A 305 6.44 -25.80 -19.95
N PRO A 306 6.95 -26.56 -20.94
CA PRO A 306 8.33 -27.01 -20.96
C PRO A 306 9.35 -25.91 -21.28
N SER A 307 8.93 -24.87 -22.01
CA SER A 307 9.80 -23.78 -22.50
C SER A 307 9.35 -22.39 -22.06
N GLY A 308 8.47 -22.29 -21.06
CA GLY A 308 7.99 -21.01 -20.55
C GLY A 308 9.03 -20.27 -19.71
N GLU A 309 9.07 -18.94 -19.85
CA GLU A 309 9.92 -18.07 -19.00
C GLU A 309 9.57 -18.21 -17.52
N PHE A 310 8.29 -18.38 -17.20
CA PHE A 310 7.77 -18.62 -15.87
C PHE A 310 7.13 -20.01 -15.82
N LEU A 311 7.10 -20.64 -14.64
CA LEU A 311 6.42 -21.94 -14.49
C LEU A 311 4.92 -21.86 -14.82
N PHE A 312 4.27 -20.78 -14.39
CA PHE A 312 2.83 -20.59 -14.53
C PHE A 312 2.52 -19.68 -15.71
N MET A 313 2.43 -20.27 -16.91
CA MET A 313 2.04 -19.58 -18.14
C MET A 313 0.86 -20.25 -18.82
N ARG A 314 0.10 -19.47 -19.59
CA ARG A 314 -0.98 -19.96 -20.45
C ARG A 314 -0.99 -19.11 -21.72
N ASP A 315 -1.09 -19.74 -22.88
CA ASP A 315 -1.17 -19.06 -24.19
C ASP A 315 -0.02 -18.07 -24.42
N GLY A 316 1.21 -18.46 -24.03
CA GLY A 316 2.41 -17.62 -24.15
C GLY A 316 2.49 -16.45 -23.15
N SER A 317 1.51 -16.30 -22.26
CA SER A 317 1.48 -15.23 -21.26
C SER A 317 1.57 -15.76 -19.84
N ARG A 318 2.27 -15.03 -18.97
CA ARG A 318 2.35 -15.33 -17.54
C ARG A 318 0.97 -15.20 -16.87
N ILE A 319 0.62 -16.17 -16.04
CA ILE A 319 -0.58 -16.12 -15.22
C ILE A 319 -0.40 -15.05 -14.14
N ARG A 320 -1.38 -14.17 -13.98
CA ARG A 320 -1.33 -13.10 -12.97
C ARG A 320 -1.85 -13.59 -11.62
N ALA A 321 -1.37 -12.99 -10.53
CA ALA A 321 -1.85 -13.35 -9.19
C ALA A 321 -3.36 -13.13 -9.05
N TYR A 322 -3.90 -12.13 -9.74
CA TYR A 322 -5.34 -11.88 -9.83
C TYR A 322 -6.12 -13.09 -10.37
N THR A 323 -5.62 -13.74 -11.43
CA THR A 323 -6.26 -14.92 -12.04
C THR A 323 -6.31 -16.09 -11.05
N VAL A 324 -5.23 -16.33 -10.32
CA VAL A 324 -5.17 -17.39 -9.29
C VAL A 324 -6.16 -17.10 -8.16
N ARG A 325 -6.27 -15.83 -7.72
CA ARG A 325 -7.25 -15.42 -6.69
C ARG A 325 -8.68 -15.69 -7.15
N LEU A 326 -9.04 -15.24 -8.36
CA LEU A 326 -10.37 -15.48 -8.92
C LEU A 326 -10.66 -16.98 -9.07
N ARG A 327 -9.65 -17.76 -9.47
CA ARG A 327 -9.82 -19.22 -9.58
C ARG A 327 -10.13 -19.85 -8.23
N LEU A 328 -9.44 -19.45 -7.15
CA LEU A 328 -9.73 -20.00 -5.83
C LEU A 328 -11.16 -19.67 -5.37
N HIS A 329 -11.64 -18.44 -5.60
CA HIS A 329 -13.03 -18.07 -5.30
C HIS A 329 -14.03 -18.95 -6.06
N ARG A 330 -13.74 -19.26 -7.34
CA ARG A 330 -14.55 -20.20 -8.11
C ARG A 330 -14.49 -21.61 -7.51
N VAL A 331 -13.31 -22.13 -7.20
CA VAL A 331 -13.16 -23.45 -6.58
C VAL A 331 -13.94 -23.54 -5.28
N CYS A 332 -13.90 -22.51 -4.43
CA CYS A 332 -14.68 -22.48 -3.20
C CYS A 332 -16.18 -22.61 -3.47
N LYS A 333 -16.68 -21.91 -4.50
CA LYS A 333 -18.07 -21.98 -4.93
C LYS A 333 -18.45 -23.37 -5.46
N GLU A 334 -17.64 -23.95 -6.34
CA GLU A 334 -17.91 -25.26 -6.96
C GLU A 334 -17.82 -26.43 -5.96
N THR A 335 -17.06 -26.25 -4.88
CA THR A 335 -16.94 -27.24 -3.79
C THR A 335 -17.86 -26.96 -2.60
N GLU A 336 -18.71 -25.93 -2.72
CA GLU A 336 -19.68 -25.51 -1.69
C GLU A 336 -19.06 -25.21 -0.31
N VAL A 337 -17.77 -24.87 -0.28
CA VAL A 337 -17.07 -24.45 0.95
C VAL A 337 -17.16 -22.95 1.14
N HIS A 338 -16.86 -22.46 2.35
CA HIS A 338 -16.82 -21.02 2.59
C HIS A 338 -15.82 -20.32 1.66
N ASP A 339 -16.24 -19.20 1.07
CA ASP A 339 -15.41 -18.41 0.16
C ASP A 339 -14.18 -17.82 0.87
N LYS A 340 -12.99 -18.15 0.36
CA LYS A 340 -11.71 -17.89 1.02
C LYS A 340 -10.67 -17.39 0.02
N SER A 341 -9.94 -16.35 0.41
CA SER A 341 -8.83 -15.82 -0.40
C SER A 341 -7.58 -16.70 -0.31
N THR A 342 -6.63 -16.49 -1.23
CA THR A 342 -5.34 -17.21 -1.25
C THR A 342 -4.50 -17.00 0.02
N HIS A 343 -4.70 -15.90 0.73
CA HIS A 343 -4.08 -15.70 2.04
C HIS A 343 -4.64 -16.63 3.12
N LYS A 344 -5.89 -17.10 2.97
CA LYS A 344 -6.49 -18.09 3.87
C LYS A 344 -5.97 -19.50 3.60
N ALA A 345 -5.74 -19.85 2.33
CA ALA A 345 -5.04 -21.09 1.98
C ALA A 345 -3.65 -21.15 2.64
N ARG A 346 -2.88 -20.06 2.52
CA ARG A 346 -1.59 -19.92 3.21
C ARG A 346 -1.70 -19.94 4.73
N LYS A 347 -2.76 -19.34 5.30
CA LYS A 347 -3.00 -19.39 6.74
C LYS A 347 -3.29 -20.81 7.21
N THR A 348 -4.04 -21.56 6.41
CA THR A 348 -4.34 -22.98 6.63
C THR A 348 -3.06 -23.82 6.66
N TYR A 349 -2.14 -23.60 5.72
CA TYR A 349 -0.83 -24.25 5.72
C TYR A 349 -0.07 -24.02 7.04
N ALA A 350 0.01 -22.78 7.51
CA ALA A 350 0.65 -22.48 8.80
C ALA A 350 -0.09 -23.10 9.99
N SER A 351 -1.43 -23.10 9.99
CA SER A 351 -2.22 -23.78 11.03
C SER A 351 -1.96 -25.30 11.05
N ILE A 352 -1.77 -25.93 9.89
CA ILE A 352 -1.41 -27.35 9.78
C ILE A 352 -0.05 -27.60 10.43
N LEU A 353 0.98 -26.82 10.08
CA LEU A 353 2.32 -26.99 10.63
C LEU A 353 2.35 -26.83 12.15
N LEU A 354 1.68 -25.78 12.67
CA LEU A 354 1.60 -25.54 14.11
C LEU A 354 0.83 -26.66 14.83
N SER A 355 -0.26 -27.16 14.25
CA SER A 355 -1.02 -28.27 14.83
C SER A 355 -0.25 -29.59 14.82
N ALA A 356 0.69 -29.75 13.87
CA ALA A 356 1.58 -30.90 13.79
C ALA A 356 2.79 -30.81 14.74
N GLY A 357 2.90 -29.73 15.54
CA GLY A 357 4.01 -29.53 16.47
C GLY A 357 5.31 -29.09 15.81
N VAL A 358 5.27 -28.58 14.58
CA VAL A 358 6.46 -28.01 13.93
C VAL A 358 6.87 -26.74 14.67
N ASP A 359 8.17 -26.64 15.00
CA ASP A 359 8.72 -25.51 15.72
C ASP A 359 8.40 -24.17 15.03
N THR A 360 7.99 -23.18 15.82
CA THR A 360 7.54 -21.87 15.34
C THR A 360 8.60 -21.16 14.51
N SER A 361 9.90 -21.32 14.81
CA SER A 361 10.99 -20.72 14.03
C SER A 361 11.07 -21.31 12.62
N ILE A 362 10.81 -22.61 12.47
CA ILE A 362 10.74 -23.29 11.17
C ILE A 362 9.54 -22.79 10.36
N VAL A 363 8.37 -22.69 11.01
CA VAL A 363 7.15 -22.15 10.37
C VAL A 363 7.38 -20.73 9.84
N ILE A 364 8.02 -19.87 10.65
CA ILE A 364 8.35 -18.49 10.26
C ILE A 364 9.32 -18.49 9.06
N SER A 365 10.36 -19.33 9.09
CA SER A 365 11.34 -19.46 8.03
C SER A 365 10.69 -19.87 6.70
N LEU A 366 9.89 -20.93 6.70
CA LEU A 366 9.17 -21.43 5.51
C LEU A 366 8.18 -20.41 4.95
N MET A 367 7.58 -19.60 5.83
CA MET A 367 6.66 -18.56 5.45
C MET A 367 7.41 -17.26 5.03
N GLY A 368 8.62 -17.00 5.49
CA GLY A 368 9.30 -15.73 5.22
C GLY A 368 8.55 -14.55 5.82
N HIS A 369 8.29 -14.62 7.13
CA HIS A 369 7.84 -13.48 7.93
C HIS A 369 9.03 -12.90 8.69
N THR A 370 9.07 -11.57 8.84
CA THR A 370 10.12 -10.87 9.60
C THR A 370 9.83 -10.78 11.10
N ASP A 371 8.59 -11.08 11.53
CA ASP A 371 8.13 -10.84 12.90
C ASP A 371 7.47 -12.10 13.49
N ILE A 372 8.05 -12.57 14.60
CA ILE A 372 7.65 -13.76 15.37
C ILE A 372 6.27 -13.58 16.02
N SER A 373 5.93 -12.35 16.44
CA SER A 373 4.67 -12.03 17.13
C SER A 373 3.43 -12.29 16.26
N CYS A 374 3.62 -12.31 14.94
CA CYS A 374 2.57 -12.59 13.98
C CYS A 374 2.21 -14.09 13.91
N THR A 375 2.94 -15.00 14.56
CA THR A 375 2.83 -16.44 14.20
C THR A 375 1.74 -17.17 14.98
N GLU A 376 1.79 -17.21 16.30
CA GLU A 376 0.80 -17.96 17.10
C GLU A 376 -0.59 -17.31 17.08
N GLN A 377 -0.71 -16.03 17.41
CA GLN A 377 -2.02 -15.35 17.49
C GLN A 377 -2.71 -15.20 16.12
N TYR A 378 -1.95 -15.08 15.04
CA TYR A 378 -2.50 -14.85 13.71
C TYR A 378 -2.73 -16.14 12.91
N TYR A 379 -1.87 -17.15 13.06
CA TYR A 379 -1.91 -18.37 12.25
C TYR A 379 -2.42 -19.60 13.00
N HIS A 380 -2.28 -19.70 14.32
CA HIS A 380 -2.90 -20.81 15.03
C HIS A 380 -4.42 -20.61 15.02
N ARG A 381 -5.12 -21.47 14.29
CA ARG A 381 -6.58 -21.54 14.23
C ARG A 381 -6.98 -22.98 14.39
N ASN A 382 -8.02 -23.21 15.18
CA ASN A 382 -8.54 -24.56 15.30
C ASN A 382 -9.28 -24.89 14.00
N ARG A 383 -8.85 -25.96 13.34
CA ARG A 383 -9.45 -26.45 12.08
C ARG A 383 -10.50 -27.54 12.29
N LYS A 384 -10.72 -27.95 13.54
CA LYS A 384 -11.74 -28.92 13.91
C LYS A 384 -13.07 -28.20 14.04
N ASP A 385 -14.05 -28.68 13.31
CA ASP A 385 -15.43 -28.27 13.46
C ASP A 385 -16.01 -28.77 14.80
N ILE A 386 -17.28 -28.43 15.06
CA ILE A 386 -17.94 -28.85 16.30
C ILE A 386 -18.04 -30.38 16.35
N ALA A 387 -18.30 -31.07 15.24
CA ALA A 387 -18.41 -32.52 15.23
C ALA A 387 -17.08 -33.20 15.59
N ALA A 388 -15.97 -32.78 14.99
CA ALA A 388 -14.64 -33.31 15.32
C ALA A 388 -14.21 -32.98 16.76
N LYS A 389 -14.60 -31.80 17.29
CA LYS A 389 -14.39 -31.46 18.70
C LYS A 389 -15.19 -32.36 19.63
N THR A 390 -16.45 -32.64 19.31
CA THR A 390 -17.29 -33.56 20.08
C THR A 390 -16.70 -34.97 20.11
N VAL A 391 -16.26 -35.49 18.96
CA VAL A 391 -15.60 -36.81 18.90
C VAL A 391 -14.33 -36.84 19.76
N LEU A 392 -13.50 -35.79 19.68
CA LEU A 392 -12.30 -35.68 20.49
C LEU A 392 -12.62 -35.65 22.00
N LEU A 393 -13.59 -34.84 22.42
CA LEU A 393 -13.99 -34.75 23.83
C LEU A 393 -14.57 -36.08 24.33
N ASN A 394 -15.37 -36.76 23.51
CA ASN A 394 -15.94 -38.07 23.84
C ASN A 394 -14.89 -39.19 23.93
N SER A 395 -13.73 -39.03 23.28
CA SER A 395 -12.61 -39.98 23.36
C SER A 395 -11.77 -39.84 24.63
N ILE A 396 -11.98 -38.80 25.44
CA ILE A 396 -11.25 -38.56 26.69
C ILE A 396 -11.92 -39.38 27.80
N PRO A 397 -11.23 -40.39 28.38
CA PRO A 397 -11.82 -41.28 29.39
C PRO A 397 -12.43 -40.54 30.58
N GLU A 398 -11.80 -39.46 31.03
CA GLU A 398 -12.24 -38.66 32.18
C GLU A 398 -13.55 -37.88 31.94
N PHE A 399 -13.96 -37.72 30.67
CA PHE A 399 -15.22 -37.07 30.28
C PHE A 399 -16.33 -38.07 29.94
N GLN A 400 -16.05 -39.37 30.05
CA GLN A 400 -17.06 -40.41 29.90
C GLN A 400 -17.77 -40.60 31.24
N SER A 401 -19.08 -40.33 31.27
CA SER A 401 -19.91 -40.73 32.42
C SER A 401 -20.04 -42.25 32.39
N HIS A 402 -19.44 -42.92 33.38
CA HIS A 402 -19.62 -44.36 33.60
C HIS A 402 -21.05 -44.71 34.00
#